data_AF-A0A2A4KBH7-F1
#
_entry.id   AF-A0A2A4KBH7-F1
#
_cell.length_a   1.000
_cell.length_b   1.000
_cell.length_c   1.000
_cell.angle_alpha   90.00
_cell.angle_beta   90.00
_cell.angle_gamma   90.00
#
_symmetry.space_group_name_H-M   'P 1'
#
loop_
_entity.id
_entity.type
_entity.pdbx_description
1 polymer ?
#
loop_
_entity_poly.entity_id
_entity_poly.type
_entity_poly.pdbx_seq_one_letter_code
_entity_poly.pdbx_strand_id
1 'polypeptide(L)'
;MRRGTVRGYLLDGCLAVLVLLLMCVIGAWVWLATADDRAEAKARADMRSAAEARQERLAGAAADGVLDDSEIAQVFPRGKPAQGLVGVERQGPDLTVTAELLGVGPGAFLAGETLVTGCFAFEVALDGKSGPAVTVRELAVETEPQSACTAAGVPTPSVRPGEHPTSP
;
A
#
# COMPACT_ATOMS: atom_id res chain seq x y z
N MET A 1 14.14 -14.77 -73.19
CA MET A 1 14.43 -15.04 -71.76
C MET A 1 13.90 -13.90 -70.90
N ARG A 2 12.75 -14.09 -70.23
CA ARG A 2 12.30 -13.26 -69.09
C ARG A 2 11.34 -14.12 -68.24
N ARG A 3 11.92 -14.96 -67.39
CA ARG A 3 11.21 -15.63 -66.28
C ARG A 3 11.80 -15.03 -65.02
N GLY A 4 11.02 -14.26 -64.25
CA GLY A 4 11.56 -13.67 -63.02
C GLY A 4 10.61 -12.86 -62.13
N THR A 5 9.38 -12.52 -62.56
CA THR A 5 8.62 -11.48 -61.83
C THR A 5 7.55 -11.99 -60.87
N VAL A 6 7.11 -13.24 -61.00
CA VAL A 6 5.99 -13.75 -60.15
C VAL A 6 6.47 -14.25 -58.78
N ARG A 7 7.77 -14.59 -58.66
CA ARG A 7 8.35 -15.14 -57.42
C ARG A 7 8.65 -14.09 -56.35
N GLY A 8 8.71 -12.80 -56.74
CA GLY A 8 8.97 -11.68 -55.83
C GLY A 8 7.77 -11.34 -54.94
N TYR A 9 6.54 -11.31 -55.49
CA TYR A 9 5.34 -10.89 -54.76
C TYR A 9 4.93 -11.83 -53.62
N LEU A 10 5.09 -13.15 -53.79
CA LEU A 10 4.81 -14.14 -52.74
C LEU A 10 5.82 -14.05 -51.58
N LEU A 11 7.07 -13.76 -51.90
CA LEU A 11 8.14 -13.56 -50.90
C LEU A 11 7.93 -12.26 -50.13
N ASP A 12 7.55 -11.19 -50.81
CA ASP A 12 7.26 -9.90 -50.20
C ASP A 12 6.04 -9.98 -49.27
N GLY A 13 4.96 -10.65 -49.71
CA GLY A 13 3.78 -10.89 -48.88
C GLY A 13 4.07 -11.77 -47.67
N CYS A 14 4.86 -12.84 -47.84
CA CYS A 14 5.29 -13.71 -46.74
C CYS A 14 6.14 -12.94 -45.72
N LEU A 15 7.08 -12.11 -46.19
CA LEU A 15 7.92 -11.29 -45.34
C LEU A 15 7.10 -10.24 -44.59
N ALA A 16 6.15 -9.58 -45.25
CA ALA A 16 5.24 -8.64 -44.60
C ALA A 16 4.40 -9.29 -43.49
N VAL A 17 3.86 -10.49 -43.73
CA VAL A 17 3.13 -11.25 -42.70
C VAL A 17 4.06 -11.63 -41.55
N LEU A 18 5.28 -12.11 -41.82
CA LEU A 18 6.25 -12.46 -40.78
C LEU A 18 6.65 -11.25 -39.94
N VAL A 19 6.85 -10.08 -40.56
CA VAL A 19 7.16 -8.83 -39.85
C VAL A 19 5.98 -8.38 -38.99
N LEU A 20 4.75 -8.44 -39.51
CA LEU A 20 3.55 -8.12 -38.73
C LEU A 20 3.40 -9.05 -37.53
N LEU A 21 3.59 -10.35 -37.75
CA LEU A 21 3.50 -11.37 -36.70
C LEU A 21 4.59 -11.15 -35.64
N LEU A 22 5.82 -10.82 -36.07
CA LEU A 22 6.91 -10.47 -35.17
C LEU A 22 6.59 -9.21 -34.34
N MET A 23 6.04 -8.17 -34.95
CA MET A 23 5.60 -6.95 -34.24
C MET A 23 4.50 -7.25 -33.22
N CYS A 24 3.52 -8.09 -33.57
CA CYS A 24 2.48 -8.52 -32.63
C CYS A 24 3.06 -9.30 -31.45
N VAL A 25 4.01 -10.21 -31.68
CA VAL A 25 4.67 -11.00 -30.62
C VAL A 25 5.48 -10.10 -29.70
N ILE A 26 6.27 -9.17 -30.25
CA ILE A 26 7.06 -8.21 -29.45
C ILE A 26 6.13 -7.31 -28.63
N GLY A 27 5.08 -6.76 -29.25
CA GLY A 27 4.09 -5.93 -28.56
C GLY A 27 3.40 -6.67 -27.42
N ALA A 28 3.00 -7.93 -27.66
CA ALA A 28 2.43 -8.79 -26.62
C ALA A 28 3.43 -9.06 -25.50
N TRP A 29 4.71 -9.31 -25.81
CA TRP A 29 5.76 -9.53 -24.83
C TRP A 29 6.01 -8.31 -23.93
N VAL A 30 6.11 -7.11 -24.52
CA VAL A 30 6.28 -5.86 -23.76
C VAL A 30 5.04 -5.58 -22.91
N TRP A 31 3.85 -5.84 -23.45
CA TRP A 31 2.62 -5.68 -22.70
C TRP A 31 2.53 -6.65 -21.51
N LEU A 32 2.98 -7.89 -21.69
CA LEU A 32 3.04 -8.89 -20.63
C LEU A 32 4.09 -8.51 -19.57
N ALA A 33 5.27 -8.06 -19.99
CA ALA A 33 6.34 -7.62 -19.09
C ALA A 33 5.94 -6.42 -18.21
N THR A 34 5.04 -5.57 -18.69
CA THR A 34 4.53 -4.39 -17.95
C THR A 34 3.19 -4.64 -17.26
N ALA A 35 2.65 -5.86 -17.32
CA ALA A 35 1.37 -6.18 -16.71
C ALA A 35 1.46 -6.20 -15.18
N ASP A 36 2.56 -6.74 -14.64
CA ASP A 36 2.79 -6.86 -13.20
C ASP A 36 2.94 -5.48 -12.53
N ASP A 37 3.72 -4.57 -13.12
CA ASP A 37 3.86 -3.20 -12.62
C ASP A 37 2.51 -2.46 -12.56
N ARG A 38 1.65 -2.68 -13.57
CA ARG A 38 0.31 -2.08 -13.62
C ARG A 38 -0.63 -2.71 -12.60
N ALA A 39 -0.50 -4.01 -12.34
CA ALA A 39 -1.28 -4.71 -11.33
C ALA A 39 -0.91 -4.24 -9.92
N GLU A 40 0.39 -4.16 -9.63
CA GLU A 40 0.90 -3.67 -8.35
C GLU A 40 0.55 -2.20 -8.11
N ALA A 41 0.67 -1.34 -9.12
CA ALA A 41 0.28 0.07 -9.01
C ALA A 41 -1.21 0.22 -8.64
N LYS A 42 -2.08 -0.64 -9.18
CA LYS A 42 -3.50 -0.66 -8.83
C LYS A 42 -3.73 -1.18 -7.41
N ALA A 43 -3.05 -2.25 -7.01
CA ALA A 43 -3.13 -2.75 -5.64
C ALA A 43 -2.68 -1.67 -4.63
N ARG A 44 -1.59 -0.94 -4.91
CA ARG A 44 -1.15 0.19 -4.07
C ARG A 44 -2.15 1.35 -4.04
N ALA A 45 -2.79 1.65 -5.17
CA ALA A 45 -3.84 2.68 -5.21
C ALA A 45 -5.07 2.28 -4.38
N ASP A 46 -5.49 1.02 -4.49
CA ASP A 46 -6.57 0.44 -3.68
C ASP A 46 -6.23 0.51 -2.17
N MET A 47 -5.00 0.12 -1.79
CA MET A 47 -4.51 0.23 -0.41
C MET A 47 -4.58 1.67 0.14
N ARG A 48 -4.17 2.67 -0.65
CA ARG A 48 -4.25 4.09 -0.25
C ARG A 48 -5.69 4.55 -0.08
N SER A 49 -6.58 4.16 -0.99
CA SER A 49 -8.01 4.48 -0.87
C SER A 49 -8.63 3.83 0.37
N ALA A 50 -8.19 2.63 0.75
CA ALA A 50 -8.59 1.99 1.98
C ALA A 50 -8.08 2.76 3.21
N ALA A 51 -6.84 3.27 3.18
CA ALA A 51 -6.29 4.10 4.24
C ALA A 51 -7.09 5.39 4.44
N GLU A 52 -7.40 6.11 3.36
CA GLU A 52 -8.26 7.31 3.38
C GLU A 52 -9.65 7.00 3.96
N ALA A 53 -10.27 5.88 3.53
CA ALA A 53 -11.56 5.48 4.07
C ALA A 53 -11.51 5.14 5.57
N ARG A 54 -10.39 4.62 6.09
CA ARG A 54 -10.22 4.39 7.54
C ARG A 54 -9.94 5.70 8.29
N GLN A 55 -9.22 6.63 7.68
CA GLN A 55 -9.01 7.97 8.22
C GLN A 55 -10.34 8.69 8.46
N GLU A 56 -11.24 8.70 7.47
CA GLU A 56 -12.55 9.32 7.59
C GLU A 56 -13.41 8.66 8.67
N ARG A 57 -13.36 7.33 8.78
CA ARG A 57 -14.08 6.58 9.83
C ARG A 57 -13.53 6.88 11.22
N LEU A 58 -12.21 6.99 11.37
CA LEU A 58 -11.58 7.39 12.62
C LEU A 58 -11.97 8.81 13.00
N ALA A 59 -11.96 9.75 12.05
CA ALA A 59 -12.38 11.13 12.30
C ALA A 59 -13.85 11.20 12.72
N GLY A 60 -14.71 10.39 12.10
CA GLY A 60 -16.12 10.25 12.48
C GLY A 60 -16.32 9.63 13.87
N ALA A 61 -15.57 8.59 14.21
CA ALA A 61 -15.63 7.97 15.54
C ALA A 61 -15.08 8.90 16.63
N ALA A 62 -14.04 9.68 16.33
CA ALA A 62 -13.45 10.65 17.24
C ALA A 62 -14.25 11.97 17.38
N ALA A 63 -15.40 12.10 16.72
CA ALA A 63 -16.20 13.34 16.70
C ALA A 63 -16.67 13.77 18.09
N ASP A 64 -16.88 12.80 18.99
CA ASP A 64 -17.29 13.05 20.38
C ASP A 64 -16.10 13.38 21.31
N GLY A 65 -14.89 13.48 20.75
CA GLY A 65 -13.66 13.80 21.49
C GLY A 65 -13.10 12.62 22.31
N VAL A 66 -13.72 11.45 22.21
CA VAL A 66 -13.29 10.20 22.81
C VAL A 66 -13.24 9.16 21.70
N LEU A 67 -12.23 8.29 21.73
CA LEU A 67 -12.09 7.19 20.78
C LEU A 67 -11.69 5.93 21.54
N ASP A 68 -12.61 4.98 21.62
CA ASP A 68 -12.45 3.76 22.39
C ASP A 68 -11.75 2.66 21.58
N ASP A 69 -11.02 1.77 22.25
CA ASP A 69 -10.33 0.65 21.61
C ASP A 69 -11.29 -0.26 20.82
N SER A 70 -12.55 -0.34 21.25
CA SER A 70 -13.59 -1.11 20.56
C SER A 70 -14.03 -0.46 19.23
N GLU A 71 -14.02 0.86 19.14
CA GLU A 71 -14.33 1.61 17.93
C GLU A 71 -13.15 1.52 16.97
N ILE A 72 -11.92 1.65 17.49
CA ILE A 72 -10.68 1.45 16.72
C ILE A 72 -10.65 0.04 16.12
N ALA A 73 -10.98 -1.00 16.90
CA ALA A 73 -11.03 -2.37 16.42
C ALA A 73 -12.11 -2.61 15.35
N GLN A 74 -13.23 -1.88 15.40
CA GLN A 74 -14.25 -1.91 14.34
C GLN A 74 -13.78 -1.22 13.06
N VAL A 75 -13.01 -0.13 13.20
CA VAL A 75 -12.37 0.53 12.05
C VAL A 75 -11.25 -0.33 11.47
N PHE A 76 -10.55 -1.14 12.25
CA PHE A 76 -9.45 -2.00 11.77
C PHE A 76 -9.68 -3.47 12.13
N PRO A 77 -10.68 -4.13 11.50
CA PRO A 77 -10.96 -5.52 11.79
C PRO A 77 -9.77 -6.40 11.44
N ARG A 78 -9.46 -7.36 12.30
CA ARG A 78 -8.42 -8.36 12.01
C ARG A 78 -8.86 -9.25 10.85
N GLY A 79 -7.98 -9.43 9.89
CA GLY A 79 -8.24 -10.20 8.69
C GLY A 79 -7.07 -11.09 8.29
N LYS A 80 -7.26 -11.78 7.16
CA LYS A 80 -6.18 -12.34 6.35
C LYS A 80 -6.47 -11.92 4.91
N PRO A 81 -5.47 -11.56 4.10
CA PRO A 81 -4.02 -11.64 4.36
C PRO A 81 -3.41 -10.52 5.24
N ALA A 82 -4.01 -9.33 5.35
CA ALA A 82 -3.49 -8.27 6.22
C ALA A 82 -3.96 -8.42 7.67
N GLN A 83 -3.08 -8.13 8.65
CA GLN A 83 -3.38 -8.27 10.08
C GLN A 83 -4.49 -7.34 10.57
N GLY A 84 -4.74 -6.20 9.91
CA GLY A 84 -5.65 -5.17 10.38
C GLY A 84 -5.00 -4.36 11.50
N LEU A 85 -5.66 -4.22 12.65
CA LEU A 85 -5.10 -3.47 13.79
C LEU A 85 -3.84 -4.15 14.36
N VAL A 86 -2.72 -3.42 14.37
CA VAL A 86 -1.44 -3.87 14.92
C VAL A 86 -1.22 -3.33 16.33
N GLY A 87 -1.46 -2.05 16.55
CA GLY A 87 -1.22 -1.40 17.83
C GLY A 87 -1.96 -0.08 18.01
N VAL A 88 -2.12 0.31 19.27
CA VAL A 88 -2.72 1.59 19.66
C VAL A 88 -1.82 2.17 20.75
N GLU A 89 -1.37 3.40 20.56
CA GLU A 89 -0.56 4.14 21.51
C GLU A 89 -1.28 5.43 21.89
N ARG A 90 -1.35 5.71 23.20
CA ARG A 90 -2.03 6.89 23.76
C ARG A 90 -1.00 7.76 24.47
N GLN A 91 -0.82 8.99 24.00
CA GLN A 91 0.08 9.99 24.59
C GLN A 91 -0.72 11.25 24.93
N GLY A 92 -1.39 11.25 26.08
CA GLY A 92 -2.21 12.39 26.51
C GLY A 92 -3.42 12.59 25.57
N PRO A 93 -3.58 13.77 24.93
CA PRO A 93 -4.66 14.02 23.97
C PRO A 93 -4.42 13.40 22.59
N ASP A 94 -3.20 12.90 22.33
CA ASP A 94 -2.82 12.30 21.06
C ASP A 94 -2.93 10.78 21.11
N LEU A 95 -3.45 10.21 20.03
CA LEU A 95 -3.62 8.77 19.84
C LEU A 95 -3.00 8.36 18.51
N THR A 96 -2.07 7.40 18.54
CA THR A 96 -1.50 6.80 17.34
C THR A 96 -2.04 5.39 17.16
N VAL A 97 -2.72 5.14 16.04
CA VAL A 97 -3.21 3.81 15.66
C VAL A 97 -2.35 3.27 14.53
N THR A 98 -1.73 2.12 14.74
CA THR A 98 -0.93 1.43 13.71
C THR A 98 -1.71 0.26 13.16
N ALA A 99 -1.86 0.20 11.84
CA ALA A 99 -2.58 -0.87 11.16
C ALA A 99 -1.87 -1.34 9.90
N GLU A 100 -1.99 -2.63 9.60
CA GLU A 100 -1.61 -3.21 8.31
C GLU A 100 -2.84 -3.23 7.41
N LEU A 101 -2.70 -2.63 6.23
CA LEU A 101 -3.74 -2.59 5.22
C LEU A 101 -3.36 -3.45 4.02
N LEU A 102 -4.40 -3.97 3.35
CA LEU A 102 -4.29 -4.73 2.13
C LEU A 102 -4.82 -3.89 0.97
N GLY A 103 -4.06 -3.84 -0.11
CA GLY A 103 -4.54 -3.44 -1.42
C GLY A 103 -4.70 -4.64 -2.33
N VAL A 104 -5.78 -4.64 -3.11
CA VAL A 104 -6.08 -5.70 -4.08
C VAL A 104 -6.06 -5.12 -5.49
N GLY A 105 -5.23 -5.69 -6.34
CA GLY A 105 -5.09 -5.34 -7.75
C GLY A 105 -5.50 -6.50 -8.66
N PRO A 106 -5.90 -6.20 -9.91
CA PRO A 106 -6.16 -7.23 -10.90
C PRO A 106 -4.85 -7.95 -11.26
N GLY A 107 -4.81 -9.27 -11.21
CA GLY A 107 -3.62 -10.03 -11.61
C GLY A 107 -3.36 -10.03 -13.11
N ALA A 108 -2.13 -10.35 -13.49
CA ALA A 108 -1.71 -10.40 -14.89
C ALA A 108 -2.26 -11.65 -15.60
N PHE A 109 -3.20 -11.41 -16.54
CA PHE A 109 -3.69 -12.29 -17.64
C PHE A 109 -4.27 -13.67 -17.28
N LEU A 110 -3.72 -14.42 -16.31
CA LEU A 110 -4.17 -15.72 -15.82
C LEU A 110 -3.88 -15.93 -14.31
N ALA A 111 -3.12 -15.03 -13.67
CA ALA A 111 -2.63 -15.19 -12.31
C ALA A 111 -3.44 -14.34 -11.31
N GLY A 112 -4.60 -14.85 -10.87
CA GLY A 112 -5.28 -14.44 -9.63
C GLY A 112 -5.41 -12.94 -9.34
N GLU A 113 -5.35 -12.59 -8.06
CA GLU A 113 -5.33 -11.22 -7.54
C GLU A 113 -3.89 -10.86 -7.15
N THR A 114 -3.49 -9.62 -7.41
CA THR A 114 -2.23 -9.07 -6.89
C THR A 114 -2.51 -8.45 -5.53
N LEU A 115 -1.83 -8.94 -4.51
CA LEU A 115 -2.01 -8.51 -3.13
C LEU A 115 -0.79 -7.70 -2.69
N VAL A 116 -1.01 -6.49 -2.19
CA VAL A 116 0.04 -5.65 -1.61
C VAL A 116 -0.36 -5.31 -0.18
N THR A 117 0.52 -5.50 0.78
CA THR A 117 0.31 -5.03 2.16
C THR A 117 1.19 -3.83 2.47
N GLY A 118 0.72 -2.97 3.38
CA GLY A 118 1.44 -1.80 3.84
C GLY A 118 1.06 -1.44 5.28
N CYS A 119 2.03 -0.92 6.04
CA CYS A 119 1.82 -0.44 7.40
C CYS A 119 1.50 1.06 7.38
N PHE A 120 0.47 1.47 8.12
CA PHE A 120 0.04 2.85 8.25
C PHE A 120 -0.05 3.24 9.72
N ALA A 121 0.41 4.44 10.04
CA ALA A 121 0.16 5.11 11.30
C ALA A 121 -0.90 6.20 11.10
N PHE A 122 -1.93 6.16 11.92
CA PHE A 122 -3.00 7.15 11.99
C PHE A 122 -2.83 7.94 13.28
N GLU A 123 -2.43 9.19 13.20
CA GLU A 123 -2.30 10.06 14.36
C GLU A 123 -3.62 10.84 14.51
N VAL A 124 -4.24 10.72 15.66
CA VAL A 124 -5.52 11.33 16.00
C VAL A 124 -5.28 12.30 17.15
N ALA A 125 -5.41 13.60 16.88
CA ALA A 125 -5.40 14.63 17.90
C ALA A 125 -6.83 14.88 18.38
N LEU A 126 -7.11 14.60 19.66
CA LEU A 126 -8.43 14.76 20.29
C LEU A 126 -8.59 16.13 20.97
N ASP A 127 -7.82 17.13 20.54
CA ASP A 127 -7.85 18.49 21.07
C ASP A 127 -9.24 19.12 20.81
N GLY A 128 -10.14 18.98 21.79
CA GLY A 128 -11.56 19.36 21.72
C GLY A 128 -11.87 20.84 21.44
N LYS A 129 -10.89 21.63 21.00
CA LYS A 129 -11.02 23.02 20.55
C LYS A 129 -11.19 23.16 19.03
N SER A 130 -10.64 22.23 18.23
CA SER A 130 -10.62 22.35 16.76
C SER A 130 -11.31 21.19 16.04
N GLY A 131 -11.90 20.26 16.80
CA GLY A 131 -12.39 18.98 16.28
C GLY A 131 -11.27 17.95 16.11
N PRO A 132 -11.61 16.66 15.92
CA PRO A 132 -10.61 15.62 15.76
C PRO A 132 -9.84 15.81 14.45
N ALA A 133 -8.52 15.92 14.54
CA ALA A 133 -7.63 15.93 13.39
C ALA A 133 -7.01 14.54 13.25
N VAL A 134 -7.23 13.88 12.11
CA VAL A 134 -6.62 12.59 11.80
C VAL A 134 -5.65 12.78 10.64
N THR A 135 -4.37 12.50 10.88
CA THR A 135 -3.33 12.43 9.84
C THR A 135 -2.97 10.97 9.59
N VAL A 136 -2.57 10.67 8.36
CA VAL A 136 -2.17 9.31 7.96
C VAL A 136 -0.77 9.36 7.39
N ARG A 137 0.06 8.43 7.83
CA ARG A 137 1.42 8.25 7.35
C ARG A 137 1.68 6.79 7.02
N GLU A 138 2.14 6.55 5.80
CA GLU A 138 2.67 5.24 5.40
C GLU A 138 4.03 5.04 6.08
N LEU A 139 4.19 3.93 6.80
CA LEU A 139 5.44 3.57 7.46
C LEU A 139 6.32 2.83 6.47
N ALA A 140 7.58 3.27 6.31
CA ALA A 140 8.54 2.59 5.45
C ALA A 140 8.78 1.18 6.01
N VAL A 141 8.40 0.16 5.24
CA VAL A 141 8.71 -1.23 5.55
C VAL A 141 10.18 -1.45 5.17
N GLU A 142 11.08 -1.42 6.16
CA GLU A 142 12.44 -1.93 5.98
C GLU A 142 12.33 -3.43 5.73
N THR A 143 12.23 -3.84 4.46
CA THR A 143 12.65 -5.11 3.82
C THR A 143 12.52 -6.47 4.54
N GLU A 144 11.89 -6.58 5.71
CA GLU A 144 11.66 -7.82 6.44
C GLU A 144 10.17 -8.14 6.51
N PRO A 145 9.80 -9.41 6.25
CA PRO A 145 8.42 -9.83 6.21
C PRO A 145 7.84 -9.90 7.64
N GLN A 146 6.62 -9.41 7.80
CA GLN A 146 5.68 -9.71 8.88
C GLN A 146 5.89 -9.08 10.27
N SER A 147 7.07 -8.54 10.62
CA SER A 147 7.32 -7.88 11.93
C SER A 147 7.41 -6.34 11.86
N ALA A 148 7.40 -5.75 10.66
CA ALA A 148 7.75 -4.34 10.45
C ALA A 148 6.73 -3.33 11.03
N CYS A 149 5.45 -3.67 11.13
CA CYS A 149 4.50 -2.75 11.78
C CYS A 149 4.74 -2.63 13.30
N THR A 150 5.58 -3.48 13.91
CA THR A 150 5.95 -3.43 15.33
C THR A 150 7.29 -2.72 15.58
N ALA A 151 8.14 -2.59 14.57
CA ALA A 151 9.50 -2.04 14.71
C ALA A 151 9.65 -0.56 14.28
N ALA A 152 8.71 -0.02 13.50
CA ALA A 152 8.78 1.35 13.01
C ALA A 152 8.32 2.39 14.05
N GLY A 153 9.14 2.60 15.08
CA GLY A 153 9.35 3.96 15.62
C GLY A 153 8.44 4.46 16.74
N VAL A 154 8.42 3.77 17.88
CA VAL A 154 8.36 4.52 19.15
C VAL A 154 9.77 5.08 19.38
N PRO A 155 10.01 6.40 19.35
CA PRO A 155 11.24 6.92 19.94
C PRO A 155 11.18 6.55 21.43
N THR A 156 11.99 5.58 21.84
CA THR A 156 12.20 5.29 23.25
C THR A 156 12.52 6.61 23.94
N PRO A 157 11.73 7.08 24.93
CA PRO A 157 12.10 8.26 25.68
C PRO A 157 13.49 8.00 26.25
N SER A 158 14.46 8.82 25.83
CA SER A 158 15.81 8.81 26.36
C SER A 158 15.72 9.26 27.81
N VAL A 159 15.39 8.33 28.70
CA VAL A 159 15.56 8.49 30.13
C VAL A 159 17.07 8.52 30.33
N ARG A 160 17.65 9.73 30.36
CA ARG A 160 19.00 9.95 30.88
C ARG A 160 19.04 9.39 32.30
N PRO A 161 19.85 8.37 32.59
CA PRO A 161 20.13 7.98 33.95
C PRO A 161 21.14 9.00 34.51
N GLY A 162 20.73 9.81 35.47
CA GLY A 162 21.66 10.50 36.35
C GLY A 162 21.51 12.02 36.42
N GLU A 163 20.51 12.48 37.17
CA GLU A 163 20.72 13.63 38.06
C GLU A 163 20.31 13.18 39.47
N HIS A 164 21.34 12.91 40.27
CA HIS A 164 21.22 12.63 41.70
C HIS A 164 21.16 13.99 42.40
N PRO A 165 20.07 14.37 43.09
CA PRO A 165 20.03 15.61 43.82
C PRO A 165 20.89 15.48 45.09
N THR A 166 22.06 16.13 45.08
CA THR A 166 22.76 16.49 46.32
C THR A 166 21.94 17.58 47.02
N SER A 167 21.26 17.18 48.10
CA SER A 167 20.63 18.10 49.06
C SER A 167 21.70 18.84 49.89
N PRO A 168 21.38 20.02 50.45
CA PRO A 168 22.32 20.96 51.08
C PRO A 168 22.86 20.51 52.45
#